data_AF-A0A352ITD9-F1
#
_entry.id   AF-A0A352ITD9-F1
#
_cell.length_a   1.000
_cell.length_b   1.000
_cell.length_c   1.000
_cell.angle_alpha   90.00
_cell.angle_beta   90.00
_cell.angle_gamma   90.00
#
_symmetry.space_group_name_H-M   'P 1'
#
loop_
_entity.id
_entity.type
_entity.pdbx_description
1 polymer ?
#
loop_
_entity_poly.entity_id
_entity_poly.type
_entity_poly.pdbx_seq_one_letter_code
_entity_poly.pdbx_strand_id
1 'polypeptide(L)' 'MKTILKRSSLAIAVAGTCLATGLVQASSHREAPFITEIPKVDGTDFYMFRSYESGRADFVTL' A
#
# COMPACT_ATOMS: atom_id res chain seq x y z
N MET A 1 -20.98 17.67 -31.10
CA MET A 1 -19.51 17.60 -31.22
C MET A 1 -18.78 17.75 -29.88
N LYS A 2 -19.02 18.82 -29.08
CA LYS A 2 -18.32 19.03 -27.80
C LYS A 2 -18.49 17.92 -26.75
N THR A 3 -19.66 17.29 -26.69
CA THR A 3 -19.96 16.18 -25.77
C THR A 3 -19.26 14.87 -26.14
N ILE A 4 -19.10 14.60 -27.43
CA ILE A 4 -18.36 13.45 -27.94
C ILE A 4 -16.88 13.61 -27.60
N LEU A 5 -16.32 14.81 -27.86
CA LEU A 5 -14.93 15.11 -27.55
C LEU A 5 -14.61 14.93 -26.05
N LYS A 6 -15.47 15.42 -25.15
CA LYS A 6 -15.30 15.25 -23.70
C LYS A 6 -15.33 13.78 -23.26
N ARG A 7 -16.23 12.97 -23.84
CA ARG A 7 -16.34 11.53 -23.54
C ARG A 7 -15.13 10.76 -24.04
N SER A 8 -14.65 11.08 -25.24
CA SER A 8 -13.43 10.50 -25.79
C SER A 8 -12.20 10.84 -24.94
N SER A 9 -12.05 12.11 -24.51
CA SER A 9 -10.96 12.49 -23.62
C SER A 9 -10.99 11.74 -22.28
N LEU A 10 -12.18 11.58 -21.69
CA LEU A 10 -12.34 10.82 -20.45
C LEU A 10 -12.01 9.34 -20.64
N ALA A 11 -12.44 8.73 -21.74
CA ALA A 11 -12.14 7.33 -22.05
C ALA A 11 -10.62 7.09 -22.22
N ILE A 12 -9.92 8.02 -22.89
CA ILE A 12 -8.47 7.94 -23.06
C ILE A 12 -7.76 8.07 -21.71
N ALA A 13 -8.19 9.00 -20.84
CA ALA A 13 -7.60 9.16 -19.51
C ALA A 13 -7.74 7.89 -18.65
N VAL A 14 -8.94 7.28 -18.65
CA VAL A 14 -9.20 6.03 -17.91
C VAL A 14 -8.34 4.88 -18.46
N ALA A 15 -8.30 4.70 -19.78
CA ALA A 15 -7.47 3.66 -20.40
C ALA A 15 -5.98 3.85 -20.07
N GLY A 16 -5.49 5.10 -20.09
CA GLY A 16 -4.11 5.43 -19.72
C GLY A 16 -3.78 5.04 -18.27
N THR A 17 -4.68 5.32 -17.32
CA THR A 17 -4.47 4.92 -15.91
C THR A 17 -4.46 3.41 -15.71
N CYS A 18 -5.31 2.66 -16.41
CA CYS A 18 -5.34 1.20 -16.31
C CYS A 18 -4.03 0.56 -16.82
N LEU A 19 -3.49 1.07 -17.93
CA LEU A 19 -2.25 0.55 -18.52
C LEU A 19 -1.02 0.89 -17.66
N ALA A 20 -1.07 1.96 -16.86
CA ALA A 20 0.03 2.35 -15.97
C ALA A 20 0.15 1.48 -14.70
N THR A 21 -0.86 0.66 -14.36
CA THR A 21 -0.87 -0.16 -13.13
C THR A 21 0.28 -1.18 -13.07
N GLY A 22 0.73 -1.70 -14.22
CA GLY A 22 1.85 -2.66 -14.28
C GLY A 22 3.22 -2.05 -13.98
N LEU A 23 3.33 -0.73 -13.93
CA LEU A 23 4.56 -0.02 -13.56
C LEU A 23 4.67 0.20 -12.03
N VAL A 24 3.65 -0.17 -11.26
CA VAL A 24 3.68 -0.10 -9.80
C VAL A 24 4.60 -1.21 -9.29
N GLN A 25 5.79 -0.84 -8.84
CA GLN A 25 6.66 -1.71 -8.06
C GLN A 25 6.13 -1.73 -6.62
N ALA A 26 5.28 -2.71 -6.31
CA ALA A 26 4.91 -2.98 -4.93
C ALA A 26 6.11 -3.61 -4.24
N SER A 27 6.82 -2.86 -3.39
CA SER A 27 7.85 -3.44 -2.53
C SER A 27 7.18 -4.43 -1.58
N SER A 28 7.51 -5.70 -1.68
CA SER A 28 7.05 -6.68 -0.70
C SER A 28 7.96 -6.68 0.53
N HIS A 29 7.41 -6.96 1.73
CA HIS A 29 8.21 -7.14 2.95
C HIS A 29 9.27 -8.25 2.79
N ARG A 30 9.01 -9.20 1.89
CA ARG A 30 9.90 -10.32 1.55
C ARG A 30 11.14 -9.87 0.74
N GLU A 31 11.05 -8.76 0.02
CA GLU A 31 12.15 -8.22 -0.80
C GLU A 31 13.17 -7.39 -0.01
N ALA A 32 12.91 -7.13 1.27
CA ALA A 32 13.89 -6.48 2.12
C ALA A 32 15.13 -7.38 2.30
N PRO A 33 16.36 -6.82 2.20
CA PRO A 33 17.60 -7.56 2.40
C PRO A 33 17.56 -8.36 3.71
N PHE A 34 18.08 -9.59 3.68
CA PHE A 34 18.14 -10.51 4.82
C PHE A 34 16.82 -11.13 5.31
N ILE A 35 15.65 -10.72 4.82
CA ILE A 35 14.37 -11.34 5.18
C ILE A 35 14.24 -12.76 4.57
N THR A 36 14.46 -12.91 3.26
CA THR A 36 14.27 -14.21 2.58
C THR A 36 15.41 -15.21 2.84
N GLU A 37 16.66 -14.73 2.90
CA GLU A 37 17.85 -15.60 2.95
C GLU A 37 18.32 -15.91 4.37
N ILE A 38 17.97 -15.09 5.35
CA ILE A 38 18.35 -15.25 6.75
C ILE A 38 17.08 -15.20 7.62
N PRO A 39 16.33 -16.31 7.78
CA PRO A 39 15.05 -16.32 8.51
C PRO A 39 15.12 -15.81 9.97
N LYS A 40 16.31 -15.82 10.57
CA LYS A 40 16.54 -15.24 11.92
C LYS A 40 16.46 -13.71 11.95
N VAL A 41 16.60 -13.06 10.79
CA VAL A 41 16.50 -11.61 10.59
C VAL A 41 15.11 -11.23 10.04
N ASP A 42 14.27 -12.22 9.70
CA ASP A 42 12.84 -12.04 9.40
C ASP A 42 12.06 -11.74 10.70
N GLY A 43 12.31 -10.56 11.26
CA GLY A 43 11.54 -9.99 12.34
C GLY A 43 10.27 -9.41 11.76
N THR A 44 9.12 -10.02 12.03
CA THR A 44 7.85 -9.31 11.90
C THR A 44 7.85 -8.21 12.97
N ASP A 45 8.19 -6.99 12.57
CA ASP A 45 8.15 -5.86 13.49
C ASP A 45 6.70 -5.60 13.91
N PHE A 46 6.39 -5.99 15.13
CA PHE A 46 5.12 -5.67 15.75
C PHE A 46 5.13 -4.20 16.17
N TYR A 47 4.38 -3.37 15.44
CA TYR A 47 4.16 -1.98 15.85
C TYR A 47 3.19 -1.93 17.03
N MET A 48 3.75 -1.74 18.21
CA MET A 48 2.99 -1.61 19.45
C MET A 48 2.82 -0.14 19.84
N PHE A 49 1.60 0.25 20.20
CA PHE A 49 1.32 1.58 20.74
C PHE A 49 0.36 1.49 21.94
N ARG A 50 0.43 2.49 22.82
CA ARG A 50 -0.52 2.61 23.93
C ARG A 50 -1.87 3.09 23.41
N SER A 51 -2.95 2.52 23.92
CA SER A 51 -4.29 2.96 23.55
C SER A 51 -4.54 4.40 23.98
N TYR A 52 -5.08 5.22 23.07
CA TYR A 52 -5.57 6.58 23.38
C TYR A 52 -7.01 6.58 23.89
N GLU A 53 -7.67 5.41 23.92
CA GLU A 53 -9.04 5.26 24.38
C GLU A 53 -9.14 5.45 25.91
N SER A 54 -10.11 6.24 26.36
CA SER A 54 -10.33 6.49 27.79
C SER A 54 -10.60 5.20 28.55
N GLY A 55 -9.95 5.02 29.70
CA GLY A 55 -10.08 3.80 30.52
C GLY A 55 -9.21 2.61 30.07
N ARG A 56 -8.36 2.77 29.04
CA ARG A 56 -7.47 1.70 28.55
C ARG A 56 -5.98 2.03 28.63
N ALA A 57 -5.59 2.84 29.62
CA ALA A 57 -4.19 3.28 29.79
C ALA A 57 -3.18 2.13 29.99
N ASP A 58 -3.63 0.98 30.50
CA ASP A 58 -2.79 -0.20 30.75
C ASP A 58 -2.72 -1.17 29.55
N PHE A 59 -3.33 -0.83 28.41
CA PHE A 59 -3.35 -1.70 27.23
C PHE A 59 -2.34 -1.23 26.17
N VAL A 60 -1.64 -2.21 25.61
CA VAL A 60 -0.86 -2.08 24.39
C VAL A 60 -1.66 -2.69 23.24
N THR A 61 -1.81 -1.94 22.16
CA THR A 61 -2.49 -2.36 20.93
C THR A 61 -1.47 -2.78 19.89
N LEU A 62 -1.82 -3.82 19.14
CA LEU A 62 -1.04 -4.43 18.07
C LEU A 62 -1.86 -4.50 16.78
#